data_AF-A0A150WSA9-F1
#
_entry.id   AF-A0A150WSA9-F1
#
_cell.length_a   1.000
_cell.length_b   1.000
_cell.length_c   1.000
_cell.angle_alpha   90.00
_cell.angle_beta   90.00
_cell.angle_gamma   90.00
#
_symmetry.space_group_name_H-M   'P 1'
#
loop_
_entity.id
_entity.type
_entity.pdbx_description
1 polymer ?
#
loop_
_entity_poly.entity_id
_entity_poly.type
_entity_poly.pdbx_seq_one_letter_code
_entity_poly.pdbx_strand_id
1 'polypeptide(L)'
;MSRALVFLFLAVQLFCITSWAAPQGDDPAPEINLQEPPFWMPSYDEFKNLRPVQKEYYLKKVLPALQKIPGLEKVSQNSLEEASIWYKSWDGVRLKLYTACLKDSLAKACDEVADVRIKTLENYSVKKNGSTRP
;
A
#
# COMPACT_ATOMS: atom_id res chain seq x y z
N MET A 1 82.20 -7.51 11.05
CA MET A 1 81.29 -7.98 12.12
C MET A 1 80.39 -6.83 12.50
N SER A 2 79.09 -7.01 12.28
CA SER A 2 78.07 -5.97 12.15
C SER A 2 77.31 -5.75 13.46
N ARG A 3 77.16 -4.50 13.91
CA ARG A 3 76.07 -4.07 14.79
C ARG A 3 75.76 -2.58 14.59
N ALA A 4 74.46 -2.29 14.60
CA ALA A 4 73.77 -1.02 14.91
C ALA A 4 73.27 -0.16 13.76
N LEU A 5 72.06 0.39 14.01
CA LEU A 5 71.16 1.23 13.20
C LEU A 5 70.27 0.44 12.23
N VAL A 6 69.09 -0.07 12.63
CA VAL A 6 67.91 0.60 13.23
C VAL A 6 67.54 1.85 12.43
N PHE A 7 66.26 1.94 12.03
CA PHE A 7 65.59 2.97 11.22
C PHE A 7 65.53 2.73 9.71
N LEU A 8 64.54 1.93 9.30
CA LEU A 8 63.68 2.28 8.15
C LEU A 8 62.35 1.50 8.23
N PHE A 9 61.69 1.71 9.37
CA PHE A 9 60.23 1.67 9.49
C PHE A 9 59.68 2.92 8.75
N LEU A 10 58.45 2.84 8.22
CA LEU A 10 57.67 3.92 7.56
C LEU A 10 57.98 4.23 6.07
N ALA A 11 57.62 3.31 5.19
CA ALA A 11 57.03 3.61 3.87
C ALA A 11 56.44 2.28 3.40
N VAL A 12 55.15 2.02 3.44
CA VAL A 12 54.14 2.62 2.59
C VAL A 12 52.80 2.39 3.29
N GLN A 13 52.33 3.39 4.03
CA GLN A 13 50.92 3.50 4.37
C GLN A 13 50.21 4.04 3.13
N LEU A 14 49.86 3.14 2.20
CA LEU A 14 48.93 3.48 1.13
C LEU A 14 47.51 3.31 1.67
N PHE A 15 46.98 4.44 2.12
CA PHE A 15 45.57 4.83 2.08
C PHE A 15 44.68 3.91 1.21
N CYS A 16 44.02 2.95 1.85
CA CYS A 16 42.74 2.44 1.37
C CYS A 16 41.69 2.79 2.43
N ILE A 17 41.50 4.10 2.67
CA ILE A 17 40.29 4.61 3.30
C ILE A 17 39.23 4.54 2.20
N THR A 18 38.59 3.39 2.04
CA THR A 18 37.30 3.34 1.36
C THR A 18 36.39 4.23 2.18
N SER A 19 36.15 5.44 1.68
CA SER A 19 35.07 6.30 2.10
C SER A 19 33.79 5.51 1.85
N TRP A 20 33.38 4.72 2.84
CA TRP A 20 32.01 4.26 2.96
C TRP A 20 31.22 5.53 3.23
N ALA A 21 30.78 6.17 2.14
CA ALA A 21 29.64 7.05 2.20
C ALA A 21 28.50 6.19 2.74
N ALA A 22 28.22 6.32 4.03
CA ALA A 22 27.02 5.80 4.62
C ALA A 22 25.86 6.37 3.79
N PRO A 23 24.99 5.55 3.20
CA PRO A 23 23.77 6.07 2.61
C PRO A 23 23.05 6.87 3.70
N GLN A 24 22.71 8.10 3.32
CA GLN A 24 21.95 9.05 4.12
C GLN A 24 20.70 8.36 4.66
N GLY A 25 20.39 8.63 5.93
CA GLY A 25 19.33 7.96 6.67
C GLY A 25 18.05 7.83 5.86
N ASP A 26 17.66 6.58 5.64
CA ASP A 26 16.26 6.24 5.46
C ASP A 26 15.59 6.57 6.79
N ASP A 27 15.06 7.80 6.92
CA ASP A 27 13.96 8.02 7.86
C ASP A 27 12.95 6.91 7.58
N PRO A 28 12.58 6.09 8.57
CA PRO A 28 11.64 5.00 8.34
C PRO A 28 10.39 5.63 7.73
N ALA A 29 10.03 5.16 6.52
CA ALA A 29 8.83 5.65 5.85
C ALA A 29 7.69 5.63 6.87
N PRO A 30 6.96 6.76 7.03
CA PRO A 30 5.94 6.88 8.07
C PRO A 30 5.04 5.66 7.99
N GLU A 31 4.86 4.97 9.12
CA GLU A 31 4.08 3.75 9.17
C GLU A 31 2.65 4.06 8.70
N ILE A 32 2.31 3.60 7.50
CA ILE A 32 1.01 3.91 6.89
C ILE A 32 -0.07 3.19 7.69
N ASN A 33 -0.85 3.93 8.46
CA ASN A 33 -1.98 3.40 9.20
C ASN A 33 -3.20 3.23 8.27
N LEU A 34 -3.39 2.03 7.74
CA LEU A 34 -4.57 1.68 6.91
C LEU A 34 -5.89 1.62 7.70
N GLN A 35 -5.86 1.85 9.02
CA GLN A 35 -7.04 1.93 9.88
C GLN A 35 -7.48 3.37 10.15
N GLU A 36 -6.78 4.37 9.61
CA GLU A 36 -7.15 5.78 9.71
C GLU A 36 -7.60 6.36 8.35
N PRO A 37 -8.47 7.38 8.36
CA PRO A 37 -8.88 8.06 7.14
C PRO A 37 -7.68 8.67 6.40
N PRO A 38 -7.76 8.84 5.07
CA PRO A 38 -8.92 8.57 4.20
C PRO A 38 -9.06 7.09 3.77
N PHE A 39 -10.30 6.60 3.81
CA PHE A 39 -10.64 5.20 3.48
C PHE A 39 -11.20 5.05 2.06
N TRP A 40 -10.33 4.91 1.07
CA TRP A 40 -10.77 4.69 -0.31
C TRP A 40 -11.30 3.26 -0.55
N MET A 41 -10.68 2.26 0.08
CA MET A 41 -11.03 0.84 -0.07
C MET A 41 -11.36 0.22 1.29
N PRO A 42 -12.39 -0.64 1.40
CA PRO A 42 -12.80 -1.21 2.68
C PRO A 42 -11.69 -2.08 3.26
N SER A 43 -11.65 -2.16 4.59
CA SER A 43 -10.78 -3.12 5.26
C SER A 43 -11.10 -4.55 4.85
N TYR A 44 -10.16 -5.48 5.09
CA TYR A 44 -10.41 -6.89 4.80
C TYR A 44 -11.66 -7.39 5.54
N ASP A 45 -11.83 -7.01 6.81
CA ASP A 45 -12.98 -7.44 7.60
C ASP A 45 -14.29 -6.79 7.13
N GLU A 46 -14.26 -5.50 6.73
CA GLU A 46 -15.41 -4.85 6.10
C GLU A 46 -15.82 -5.59 4.82
N PHE A 47 -14.86 -5.93 3.95
CA PHE A 47 -15.12 -6.61 2.70
C PHE A 47 -15.58 -8.07 2.92
N LYS A 48 -14.90 -8.82 3.79
CA LYS A 48 -15.19 -10.23 4.08
C LYS A 48 -16.63 -10.42 4.55
N ASN A 49 -17.15 -9.46 5.32
CA ASN A 49 -18.50 -9.49 5.88
C ASN A 49 -19.61 -9.06 4.90
N LEU A 50 -19.27 -8.64 3.68
CA LEU A 50 -20.24 -8.37 2.63
C LEU A 50 -20.92 -9.67 2.15
N ARG A 51 -22.18 -9.57 1.72
CA ARG A 51 -22.87 -10.69 1.04
C ARG A 51 -22.24 -10.95 -0.33
N PRO A 52 -22.34 -12.18 -0.87
CA PRO A 52 -21.74 -12.53 -2.18
C PRO A 52 -22.09 -11.55 -3.30
N VAL A 53 -23.37 -11.17 -3.44
CA VAL A 53 -23.82 -10.19 -4.46
C VAL A 53 -23.20 -8.81 -4.26
N GLN A 54 -22.93 -8.41 -3.02
CA GLN A 54 -22.27 -7.13 -2.71
C GLN A 54 -20.78 -7.17 -3.03
N LYS A 55 -20.12 -8.31 -2.76
CA LYS A 55 -18.72 -8.53 -3.16
C LYS A 55 -18.56 -8.45 -4.67
N GLU A 56 -19.40 -9.17 -5.42
CA GLU A 56 -19.40 -9.15 -6.88
C GLU A 56 -19.64 -7.73 -7.41
N TYR A 57 -20.68 -7.05 -6.91
CA TYR A 57 -20.96 -5.66 -7.27
C TYR A 57 -19.77 -4.73 -6.98
N TYR A 58 -19.17 -4.84 -5.80
CA TYR A 58 -18.01 -4.05 -5.40
C TYR A 58 -16.84 -4.28 -6.35
N LEU A 59 -16.43 -5.53 -6.55
CA LEU A 59 -15.28 -5.89 -7.38
C LEU A 59 -15.46 -5.41 -8.83
N LYS A 60 -16.66 -5.59 -9.38
CA LYS A 60 -17.01 -5.13 -10.73
C LYS A 60 -16.95 -3.60 -10.88
N LYS A 61 -17.30 -2.85 -9.83
CA LYS A 61 -17.35 -1.38 -9.86
C LYS A 61 -16.02 -0.73 -9.48
N VAL A 62 -15.26 -1.34 -8.58
CA VAL A 62 -13.99 -0.78 -8.10
C VAL A 62 -12.87 -0.97 -9.13
N LEU A 63 -12.86 -2.10 -9.85
CA LEU A 63 -11.83 -2.40 -10.85
C LEU A 63 -11.60 -1.27 -11.87
N PRO A 64 -12.63 -0.76 -12.59
CA PRO A 64 -12.42 0.31 -13.55
C PRO A 64 -11.97 1.63 -12.90
N ALA A 65 -12.25 1.86 -11.61
CA ALA A 65 -11.76 3.03 -10.89
C ALA A 65 -10.28 2.87 -10.51
N LEU A 66 -9.88 1.68 -10.05
CA LEU A 66 -8.47 1.37 -9.76
C LEU A 66 -7.60 1.46 -11.01
N GLN A 67 -8.09 1.02 -12.16
CA GLN A 67 -7.33 1.06 -13.42
C GLN A 67 -7.06 2.48 -13.94
N LYS A 68 -7.75 3.51 -13.42
CA LYS A 68 -7.45 4.92 -13.73
C LYS A 68 -6.27 5.46 -12.90
N ILE A 69 -5.83 4.72 -11.89
CA ILE A 69 -4.79 5.14 -10.96
C ILE A 69 -3.45 4.57 -11.44
N PRO A 70 -2.45 5.42 -11.73
CA PRO A 70 -1.14 4.97 -12.14
C PRO A 70 -0.51 4.00 -11.12
N GLY A 71 0.03 2.87 -11.59
CA GLY A 71 0.58 1.79 -10.76
C GLY A 71 -0.43 0.71 -10.35
N LEU A 72 -1.72 0.88 -10.68
CA LEU A 72 -2.78 -0.11 -10.46
C LEU A 72 -3.37 -0.66 -11.77
N GLU A 73 -2.77 -0.37 -12.93
CA GLU A 73 -3.25 -0.81 -14.25
C GLU A 73 -3.24 -2.33 -14.39
N LYS A 74 -2.33 -3.00 -13.66
CA LYS A 74 -2.19 -4.45 -13.63
C LYS A 74 -3.17 -5.15 -12.68
N VAL A 75 -3.94 -4.38 -11.89
CA VAL A 75 -5.02 -4.96 -11.09
C VAL A 75 -6.10 -5.44 -12.04
N SER A 76 -6.36 -6.74 -12.01
CA SER A 76 -7.40 -7.43 -12.77
C SER A 76 -8.51 -7.92 -11.85
N GLN A 77 -9.64 -8.31 -12.44
CA GLN A 77 -10.74 -8.93 -11.69
C GLN A 77 -10.25 -10.16 -10.89
N ASN A 78 -9.53 -11.08 -11.55
CA ASN A 78 -8.98 -12.27 -10.90
C ASN A 78 -8.05 -11.89 -9.73
N SER A 79 -7.19 -10.87 -9.90
CA SER A 79 -6.29 -10.45 -8.81
C SER A 79 -7.04 -9.90 -7.60
N LEU A 80 -8.17 -9.21 -7.81
CA LEU A 80 -9.01 -8.72 -6.72
C LEU A 80 -9.80 -9.85 -6.05
N GLU A 81 -10.31 -10.80 -6.84
CA GLU A 81 -10.98 -11.99 -6.34
C GLU A 81 -10.02 -12.82 -5.48
N GLU A 82 -8.81 -13.09 -5.96
CA GLU A 82 -7.74 -13.76 -5.21
C GLU A 82 -7.34 -12.97 -3.97
N ALA A 83 -7.15 -11.65 -4.10
CA ALA A 83 -6.82 -10.79 -2.97
C ALA A 83 -7.90 -10.82 -1.90
N SER A 84 -9.16 -10.96 -2.29
CA SER A 84 -10.29 -11.01 -1.36
C SER A 84 -10.35 -12.26 -0.48
N ILE A 85 -9.58 -13.30 -0.84
CA ILE A 85 -9.47 -14.54 -0.07
C ILE A 85 -8.45 -14.38 1.07
N TRP A 86 -7.45 -13.52 0.90
CA TRP A 86 -6.29 -13.43 1.80
C TRP A 86 -6.06 -12.01 2.31
N TYR A 87 -6.09 -11.85 3.64
CA TYR A 87 -5.87 -10.58 4.33
C TYR A 87 -4.66 -9.80 3.78
N LYS A 88 -3.50 -10.46 3.67
CA LYS A 88 -2.25 -9.81 3.24
C LYS A 88 -2.32 -9.31 1.80
N SER A 89 -2.98 -10.05 0.91
CA SER A 89 -3.13 -9.67 -0.49
C SER A 89 -4.08 -8.49 -0.64
N TRP A 90 -5.18 -8.50 0.12
CA TRP A 90 -6.13 -7.37 0.17
C TRP A 90 -5.46 -6.09 0.67
N ASP A 91 -4.74 -6.16 1.79
CA ASP A 91 -4.01 -5.02 2.34
C ASP A 91 -2.90 -4.55 1.41
N GLY A 92 -2.27 -5.45 0.64
CA GLY A 92 -1.32 -5.07 -0.41
C GLY A 92 -1.95 -4.20 -1.50
N VAL A 93 -3.20 -4.45 -1.89
CA VAL A 93 -3.94 -3.59 -2.83
C VAL A 93 -4.30 -2.26 -2.17
N ARG A 94 -4.81 -2.29 -0.92
CA ARG A 94 -5.16 -1.09 -0.15
C ARG A 94 -3.96 -0.17 0.02
N LEU A 95 -2.78 -0.71 0.33
CA LEU A 95 -1.56 0.06 0.49
C LEU A 95 -1.14 0.75 -0.81
N LYS A 96 -1.17 0.04 -1.95
CA LYS A 96 -0.85 0.65 -3.25
C LYS A 96 -1.79 1.77 -3.61
N LEU A 97 -3.10 1.56 -3.39
CA LEU A 97 -4.11 2.59 -3.57
C LEU A 97 -3.84 3.79 -2.65
N TYR A 98 -3.60 3.53 -1.37
CA TYR A 98 -3.32 4.57 -0.38
C TYR A 98 -2.14 5.44 -0.83
N THR A 99 -1.00 4.82 -1.16
CA THR A 99 0.20 5.51 -1.62
C THR A 99 -0.04 6.29 -2.92
N ALA A 100 -0.82 5.75 -3.85
CA ALA A 100 -1.16 6.47 -5.08
C ALA A 100 -2.03 7.70 -4.79
N CYS A 101 -3.00 7.57 -3.89
CA CYS A 101 -3.96 8.59 -3.54
C CYS A 101 -3.42 9.72 -2.64
N LEU A 102 -2.20 9.57 -2.09
CA LEU A 102 -1.47 10.67 -1.47
C LEU A 102 -1.05 11.77 -2.47
N LYS A 103 -1.14 11.50 -3.78
CA LYS A 103 -0.83 12.48 -4.82
C LYS A 103 -2.10 13.26 -5.17
N ASP A 104 -2.11 14.57 -4.93
CA ASP A 104 -3.27 15.45 -5.21
C ASP A 104 -3.77 15.36 -6.66
N SER A 105 -2.88 15.08 -7.61
CA SER A 105 -3.25 14.91 -9.03
C SER A 105 -4.19 13.73 -9.30
N LEU A 106 -4.35 12.82 -8.33
CA LEU A 106 -5.19 11.63 -8.42
C LEU A 106 -6.44 11.70 -7.54
N ALA A 107 -6.67 12.82 -6.83
CA ALA A 107 -7.76 12.99 -5.87
C ALA A 107 -9.11 12.53 -6.44
N LYS A 108 -9.46 12.96 -7.66
CA LYS A 108 -10.72 12.59 -8.32
C LYS A 108 -10.86 11.08 -8.55
N ALA A 109 -9.80 10.40 -8.97
CA ALA A 109 -9.85 8.95 -9.20
C ALA A 109 -9.99 8.19 -7.87
N CYS A 110 -9.36 8.69 -6.81
CA CYS A 110 -9.45 8.15 -5.47
C CYS A 110 -10.83 8.38 -4.84
N ASP A 111 -11.44 9.55 -5.04
CA ASP A 111 -12.81 9.85 -4.62
C ASP A 111 -13.81 8.91 -5.30
N GLU A 112 -13.64 8.60 -6.58
CA GLU A 112 -14.47 7.60 -7.27
C GLU A 112 -14.38 6.21 -6.61
N VAL A 113 -13.19 5.82 -6.13
CA VAL A 113 -13.01 4.55 -5.41
C VAL A 113 -13.72 4.59 -4.05
N ALA A 114 -13.61 5.70 -3.32
CA ALA A 114 -14.33 5.92 -2.06
C ALA A 114 -15.86 5.90 -2.25
N ASP A 115 -16.38 6.51 -3.31
CA ASP A 115 -17.80 6.50 -3.66
C ASP A 115 -18.33 5.07 -3.88
N VAL A 116 -17.56 4.22 -4.58
CA VAL A 116 -17.93 2.82 -4.79
C VAL A 116 -17.96 2.07 -3.46
N ARG A 117 -17.00 2.32 -2.57
CA ARG A 117 -17.01 1.77 -1.21
C ARG A 117 -18.28 2.20 -0.47
N ILE A 118 -18.57 3.49 -0.39
CA ILE A 118 -19.75 4.03 0.31
C ILE A 118 -21.03 3.43 -0.24
N LYS A 119 -21.24 3.45 -1.57
CA LYS A 119 -22.45 2.87 -2.20
C LYS A 119 -22.61 1.37 -1.91
N THR A 120 -21.52 0.63 -1.80
CA THR A 120 -21.56 -0.80 -1.47
C THR A 120 -21.93 -1.02 0.00
N LEU A 121 -21.40 -0.19 0.91
CA LEU A 121 -21.63 -0.25 2.35
C LEU A 121 -22.99 0.36 2.77
N GLU A 122 -23.49 1.38 2.09
CA GLU A 122 -24.83 1.95 2.36
C GLU A 122 -25.95 1.01 1.92
N ASN A 123 -25.75 0.26 0.83
CA ASN A 123 -26.64 -0.84 0.47
C ASN A 123 -26.66 -1.97 1.53
N TYR A 124 -25.68 -2.01 2.44
CA TYR A 124 -25.66 -2.90 3.60
C TYR A 124 -26.45 -2.31 4.78
N SER A 125 -26.31 -1.03 5.10
CA SER A 125 -27.02 -0.39 6.23
C SER A 125 -28.53 -0.29 6.00
N VAL A 126 -28.98 0.03 4.78
CA VAL A 126 -30.42 0.15 4.45
C VAL A 126 -31.15 -1.21 4.56
N LYS A 127 -30.49 -2.33 4.26
CA LYS A 127 -31.11 -3.67 4.45
C LYS A 127 -31.01 -4.21 5.88
N LYS A 128 -30.09 -3.70 6.71
CA LYS A 128 -30.00 -4.07 8.13
C LYS A 128 -31.05 -3.34 8.98
N ASN A 129 -31.42 -2.10 8.58
CA ASN A 129 -32.46 -1.30 9.24
C ASN A 129 -33.82 -1.33 8.53
N GLY A 130 -33.92 -1.92 7.33
CA GLY A 130 -35.16 -2.08 6.57
C GLY A 130 -36.02 -3.30 6.96
N SER A 131 -35.66 -4.00 8.04
CA SER A 131 -36.53 -5.02 8.67
C SER A 131 -37.27 -4.45 9.87
N THR A 132 -37.90 -3.29 9.70
CA THR A 132 -39.07 -2.84 10.47
C THR A 132 -39.91 -1.90 9.60
N ARG A 133 -40.86 -2.53 8.87
CA ARG A 133 -42.25 -2.17 8.51
C ARG A 133 -42.72 -0.70 8.48
N PRO A 134 -43.73 -0.35 7.64
CA PRO A 134 -44.98 -1.12 7.39
C PRO A 134 -45.01 -2.02 6.17
#